data_AF-A0A2T1FQ72-F1
#
_entry.id   AF-A0A2T1FQ72-F1
#
_cell.length_a   1.000
_cell.length_b   1.000
_cell.length_c   1.000
_cell.angle_alpha   90.00
_cell.angle_beta   90.00
_cell.angle_gamma   90.00
#
_symmetry.space_group_name_H-M   'P 1'
#
loop_
_entity.id
_entity.type
_entity.pdbx_description
1 polymer ?
#
loop_
_entity_poly.entity_id
_entity_poly.type
_entity_poly.pdbx_seq_one_letter_code
_entity_poly.pdbx_strand_id
1 'polypeptide(L)'
;ANDKKLDTLLLDLNKLVNIRQGQLQKFTPELVPADSGSNGAAIVKDGSLGTALNNKIKRKVVAVEVSGNFEQIQSILRTIERLDQLLLIEDFKADVDKSTQKIVVDTQGRLIPQPESTIKTSFKIQALMPLSPAEQAAATPPPPPPAKK
;
A
#
# COMPACT_ATOMS: atom_id res chain seq x y z
N ALA A 1 12.53 10.79 3.19
CA ALA A 1 11.36 10.83 2.30
C ALA A 1 10.52 12.06 2.66
N ASN A 2 9.92 12.74 1.68
CA ASN A 2 9.24 14.03 1.87
C ASN A 2 7.74 13.87 1.52
N ASP A 3 6.83 14.59 2.19
CA ASP A 3 5.37 14.41 2.03
C ASP A 3 4.88 14.58 0.57
N LYS A 4 5.53 15.43 -0.23
CA LYS A 4 5.29 15.55 -1.68
C LYS A 4 5.50 14.25 -2.46
N LYS A 5 6.46 13.41 -2.06
CA LYS A 5 6.74 12.12 -2.72
C LYS A 5 5.67 11.07 -2.43
N LEU A 6 4.84 11.29 -1.42
CA LEU A 6 3.73 10.41 -1.05
C LEU A 6 2.46 10.73 -1.83
N ASP A 7 2.17 12.00 -2.03
CA ASP A 7 1.03 12.38 -2.86
C ASP A 7 1.29 12.02 -4.33
N THR A 8 2.56 12.09 -4.77
CA THR A 8 2.96 11.49 -6.04
C THR A 8 2.92 9.97 -5.98
N LEU A 9 3.25 9.30 -4.87
CA LEU A 9 3.11 7.83 -4.76
C LEU A 9 1.66 7.39 -5.03
N LEU A 10 0.67 8.06 -4.44
CA LEU A 10 -0.74 7.74 -4.67
C LEU A 10 -1.12 7.93 -6.15
N LEU A 11 -0.65 9.02 -6.76
CA LEU A 11 -0.85 9.31 -8.18
C LEU A 11 -0.13 8.30 -9.09
N ASP A 12 1.08 7.91 -8.72
CA ASP A 12 1.95 7.01 -9.45
C ASP A 12 1.36 5.60 -9.40
N LEU A 13 0.88 5.12 -8.26
CA LEU A 13 0.20 3.82 -8.16
C LEU A 13 -1.02 3.74 -9.08
N ASN A 14 -1.86 4.78 -9.12
CA ASN A 14 -3.00 4.82 -10.05
C ASN A 14 -2.55 4.83 -11.52
N LYS A 15 -1.51 5.61 -11.86
CA LYS A 15 -0.92 5.58 -13.22
C LYS A 15 -0.33 4.21 -13.55
N LEU A 16 0.36 3.57 -12.62
CA LEU A 16 1.06 2.30 -12.83
C LEU A 16 0.10 1.14 -13.08
N VAL A 17 -1.01 1.06 -12.35
CA VAL A 17 -2.04 0.05 -12.58
C VAL A 17 -2.65 0.23 -13.97
N ASN A 18 -2.97 1.47 -14.37
CA ASN A 18 -3.50 1.78 -15.69
C ASN A 18 -2.51 1.46 -16.83
N ILE A 19 -1.22 1.78 -16.68
CA ILE A 19 -0.19 1.48 -17.69
C ILE A 19 -0.02 -0.02 -17.90
N ARG A 20 -0.26 -0.84 -16.86
CA ARG A 20 -0.17 -2.30 -16.93
C ARG A 20 -1.47 -2.97 -17.35
N GLN A 21 -2.45 -2.22 -17.84
CA GLN A 21 -3.77 -2.72 -18.25
C GLN A 21 -4.50 -3.50 -17.14
N GLY A 22 -4.08 -3.34 -15.89
CA GLY A 22 -4.83 -3.82 -14.74
C GLY A 22 -5.97 -2.87 -14.44
N GLN A 23 -7.02 -3.37 -13.79
CA GLN A 23 -8.11 -2.54 -13.29
C GLN A 23 -7.91 -2.28 -11.80
N LEU A 24 -7.75 -1.01 -11.43
CA LEU A 24 -7.77 -0.58 -10.04
C LEU A 24 -9.22 -0.54 -9.57
N GLN A 25 -9.59 -1.48 -8.71
CA GLN A 25 -10.96 -1.60 -8.20
C GLN A 25 -11.18 -0.67 -7.01
N LYS A 26 -10.18 -0.57 -6.13
CA LYS A 26 -10.26 0.27 -4.94
C LYS A 26 -8.90 0.81 -4.56
N PHE A 27 -8.92 2.07 -4.14
CA PHE A 27 -7.76 2.74 -3.58
C PHE A 27 -8.23 3.67 -2.47
N THR A 28 -8.05 3.25 -1.22
CA THR A 28 -8.58 3.97 -0.06
C THR A 28 -7.45 4.25 0.93
N PRO A 29 -7.04 5.52 1.09
CA PRO A 29 -6.16 5.92 2.17
C PRO A 29 -6.84 5.65 3.51
N GLU A 30 -6.11 5.06 4.45
CA GLU A 30 -6.61 4.91 5.82
C GLU A 30 -6.48 6.26 6.52
N LEU A 31 -7.62 6.86 6.88
CA LEU A 31 -7.66 8.13 7.61
C LEU A 31 -7.19 7.88 9.04
N VAL A 32 -6.01 8.41 9.37
CA VAL A 32 -5.47 8.37 10.73
C VAL A 32 -5.84 9.67 11.45
N PRO A 33 -6.09 9.66 12.78
CA PRO A 33 -6.49 10.85 13.51
C PRO A 33 -5.47 12.00 13.34
N ALA A 34 -5.99 13.22 13.20
CA ALA A 34 -5.24 14.43 12.83
C ALA A 34 -4.16 14.87 13.86
N ASP A 35 -4.10 14.20 15.01
CA ASP A 35 -3.14 14.42 16.09
C ASP A 35 -1.81 13.66 15.89
N SER A 36 -1.69 12.87 14.82
CA SER A 36 -0.64 11.87 14.68
C SER A 36 0.40 12.14 13.57
N GLY A 37 0.34 13.23 12.82
CA GLY A 37 1.40 13.62 11.85
C GLY A 37 0.91 14.48 10.68
N SER A 38 1.84 14.99 9.87
CA SER A 38 1.51 15.78 8.66
C SER A 38 0.99 14.92 7.50
N ASN A 39 0.09 15.46 6.67
CA ASN A 39 -0.37 14.89 5.39
C ASN A 39 -0.95 13.44 5.43
N GLY A 40 -1.66 13.09 6.51
CA GLY A 40 -2.35 11.80 6.63
C GLY A 40 -1.39 10.63 6.90
N ALA A 41 -0.16 10.90 7.32
CA ALA A 41 0.76 9.92 7.87
C ALA A 41 0.70 9.95 9.40
N ALA A 42 0.71 8.78 10.03
CA ALA A 42 0.69 8.64 11.48
C ALA A 42 2.03 8.21 12.04
N ILE A 43 2.46 8.87 13.11
CA ILE A 43 3.62 8.48 13.92
C ILE A 43 3.34 7.12 14.53
N VAL A 44 4.27 6.20 14.35
CA VAL A 44 4.18 4.85 14.91
C VAL A 44 4.41 4.94 16.42
N LYS A 45 3.43 4.50 17.20
CA LYS A 45 3.46 4.47 18.69
C LYS A 45 2.96 3.15 19.27
N ASP A 46 2.29 2.34 18.47
CA ASP A 46 1.59 1.11 18.87
C ASP A 46 2.51 -0.11 19.03
N GLY A 47 3.81 0.02 18.71
CA GLY A 47 4.77 -1.08 18.76
C GLY A 47 4.59 -2.12 17.65
N SER A 48 3.69 -1.91 16.68
CA SER A 48 3.43 -2.84 15.57
C SER A 48 4.66 -3.14 14.70
N LEU A 49 5.59 -2.18 14.62
CA LEU A 49 6.85 -2.31 13.89
C LEU A 49 8.06 -2.51 14.83
N GLY A 50 7.80 -2.84 16.10
CA GLY A 50 8.82 -2.93 17.15
C GLY A 50 8.98 -1.62 17.93
N THR A 51 9.13 -1.75 19.25
CA THR A 51 9.19 -0.62 20.19
C THR A 51 10.35 0.35 19.92
N ALA A 52 11.44 -0.13 19.32
CA ALA A 52 12.61 0.68 18.96
C ALA A 52 12.32 1.75 17.90
N LEU A 53 11.26 1.57 17.10
CA LEU A 53 10.84 2.48 16.03
C LEU A 53 9.74 3.45 16.46
N ASN A 54 9.20 3.31 17.68
CA ASN A 54 8.19 4.21 18.19
C ASN A 54 8.72 5.65 18.26
N ASN A 55 7.90 6.62 17.83
CA ASN A 55 8.25 8.05 17.75
C ASN A 55 9.48 8.37 16.89
N LYS A 56 9.92 7.47 16.00
CA LYS A 56 11.03 7.72 15.07
C LYS A 56 10.62 7.68 13.61
N ILE A 57 9.52 7.00 13.32
CA ILE A 57 8.97 6.88 11.98
C ILE A 57 7.49 7.24 11.96
N LYS A 58 7.04 7.70 10.80
CA LYS A 58 5.63 7.83 10.44
C LYS A 58 5.30 6.88 9.30
N ARG A 59 4.07 6.36 9.30
CA ARG A 59 3.54 5.48 8.26
C ARG A 59 2.31 6.09 7.61
N LYS A 60 2.14 5.84 6.31
CA LYS A 60 0.88 6.11 5.59
C LYS A 60 0.36 4.80 5.04
N VAL A 61 -0.88 4.46 5.37
CA VAL A 61 -1.48 3.17 5.00
C VAL A 61 -2.50 3.39 3.88
N VAL A 62 -2.46 2.50 2.89
CA VAL A 62 -3.34 2.54 1.72
C VAL A 62 -3.82 1.14 1.41
N ALA A 63 -5.15 0.96 1.38
CA ALA A 63 -5.76 -0.26 0.91
C ALA A 63 -5.87 -0.23 -0.63
N VAL A 64 -5.41 -1.30 -1.27
CA VAL A 64 -5.37 -1.46 -2.73
C VAL A 64 -6.10 -2.73 -3.11
N GLU A 65 -7.01 -2.62 -4.08
CA GLU A 65 -7.66 -3.76 -4.73
C GLU A 65 -7.46 -3.63 -6.24
N VAL A 66 -6.86 -4.64 -6.86
CA VAL A 66 -6.56 -4.68 -8.29
C VAL A 66 -7.04 -5.99 -8.91
N SER A 67 -7.41 -5.95 -10.18
CA SER A 67 -7.72 -7.14 -10.96
C SER A 67 -7.02 -7.17 -12.30
N GLY A 68 -6.52 -8.32 -12.70
CA GLY A 68 -5.83 -8.57 -13.96
C GLY A 68 -5.43 -10.03 -14.11
N ASN A 69 -4.83 -10.41 -15.23
CA ASN A 69 -4.21 -11.73 -15.37
C ASN A 69 -2.93 -11.84 -14.52
N PHE A 70 -2.32 -13.03 -14.48
CA PHE A 70 -1.12 -13.28 -13.67
C PHE A 70 0.04 -12.33 -14.01
N GLU A 71 0.35 -12.17 -15.29
CA GLU A 71 1.45 -11.31 -15.78
C GLU A 71 1.24 -9.84 -15.40
N GLN A 72 0.00 -9.35 -15.49
CA GLN A 72 -0.37 -8.00 -15.11
C GLN A 72 -0.19 -7.78 -13.60
N ILE A 73 -0.70 -8.69 -12.76
CA ILE A 73 -0.56 -8.60 -11.30
C ILE A 73 0.92 -8.67 -10.90
N GLN A 74 1.69 -9.61 -11.46
CA GLN A 74 3.12 -9.72 -11.19
C GLN A 74 3.87 -8.44 -11.59
N SER A 75 3.56 -7.87 -12.76
CA SER A 75 4.19 -6.63 -13.23
C SER A 75 3.86 -5.42 -12.37
N ILE A 76 2.63 -5.34 -11.85
CA ILE A 76 2.20 -4.33 -10.89
C ILE A 76 3.01 -4.47 -9.59
N LEU A 77 3.08 -5.66 -9.00
CA LEU A 77 3.83 -5.90 -7.75
C LEU A 77 5.31 -5.56 -7.89
N ARG A 78 5.98 -6.04 -8.96
CA ARG A 78 7.39 -5.70 -9.24
C ARG A 78 7.63 -4.21 -9.46
N THR A 79 6.61 -3.49 -9.92
CA THR A 79 6.70 -2.04 -10.11
C THR A 79 6.55 -1.31 -8.79
N ILE A 80 5.67 -1.78 -7.91
CA ILE A 80 5.53 -1.26 -6.54
C ILE A 80 6.85 -1.48 -5.78
N GLU A 81 7.44 -2.67 -5.87
CA GLU A 81 8.72 -3.00 -5.24
C GLU A 81 9.90 -2.13 -5.69
N ARG A 82 9.86 -1.61 -6.93
CA ARG A 82 10.94 -0.77 -7.48
C ARG A 82 10.87 0.68 -7.00
N LEU A 83 9.82 1.07 -6.29
CA LEU A 83 9.72 2.41 -5.74
C LEU A 83 10.83 2.62 -4.69
N ASP A 84 11.49 3.76 -4.76
CA ASP A 84 12.62 4.15 -3.90
C ASP A 84 12.18 4.55 -2.47
N GLN A 85 11.18 3.85 -1.93
CA GLN A 85 10.59 4.08 -0.62
C GLN A 85 10.50 2.76 0.13
N LEU A 86 10.66 2.79 1.44
CA LEU A 86 10.45 1.61 2.26
C LEU A 86 8.94 1.34 2.37
N LEU A 87 8.49 0.31 1.64
CA LEU A 87 7.10 -0.12 1.62
C LEU A 87 6.96 -1.45 2.36
N LEU A 88 5.93 -1.55 3.19
CA LEU A 88 5.49 -2.80 3.81
C LEU A 88 4.15 -3.21 3.19
N ILE A 89 4.05 -4.46 2.75
CA ILE A 89 2.81 -5.03 2.22
C ILE A 89 2.20 -5.92 3.31
N GLU A 90 0.95 -5.67 3.65
CA GLU A 90 0.19 -6.45 4.63
C GLU A 90 -1.13 -6.95 4.05
N ASP A 91 -1.71 -7.94 4.71
CA ASP A 91 -3.04 -8.49 4.39
C ASP A 91 -3.18 -8.95 2.93
N PHE A 92 -2.09 -9.43 2.31
CA PHE A 92 -2.11 -9.86 0.92
C PHE A 92 -3.05 -11.06 0.70
N LYS A 93 -4.02 -10.89 -0.19
CA LYS A 93 -4.91 -11.93 -0.69
C LYS A 93 -4.98 -11.88 -2.21
N ALA A 94 -4.97 -13.05 -2.83
CA ALA A 94 -5.15 -13.21 -4.26
C ALA A 94 -6.09 -14.38 -4.53
N ASP A 95 -7.17 -14.11 -5.27
CA ASP A 95 -8.21 -15.07 -5.59
C ASP A 95 -8.44 -15.09 -7.10
N VAL A 96 -8.49 -16.29 -7.68
CA VAL A 96 -8.83 -16.44 -9.09
C VAL A 96 -10.34 -16.30 -9.28
N ASP A 97 -10.76 -15.47 -10.21
CA ASP A 97 -12.15 -15.32 -10.58
C ASP A 97 -12.61 -16.57 -11.35
N LYS A 98 -13.23 -17.50 -10.63
CA LYS A 98 -13.72 -18.78 -11.17
C LYS A 98 -14.73 -18.62 -12.31
N SER A 99 -15.39 -17.46 -12.43
CA SER A 99 -16.30 -17.18 -13.55
C SER A 99 -15.58 -17.09 -14.91
N THR A 100 -14.27 -16.82 -14.88
CA THR A 100 -13.40 -16.74 -16.06
C THR A 100 -12.79 -18.08 -16.47
N GLN A 101 -13.04 -19.14 -15.71
CA GLN A 101 -12.58 -20.51 -16.03
C GLN A 101 -13.73 -21.32 -16.62
N LYS A 102 -14.02 -21.14 -17.91
CA LYS A 102 -15.00 -21.98 -18.61
C LYS A 102 -14.23 -22.99 -19.46
N ILE A 103 -14.75 -24.21 -19.58
CA ILE A 103 -14.28 -25.12 -20.64
C ILE A 103 -15.30 -24.98 -21.75
N VAL A 104 -14.88 -24.44 -22.88
CA VAL A 104 -15.74 -24.27 -24.05
C VAL A 104 -15.23 -25.20 -25.15
N VAL A 105 -16.14 -25.98 -25.71
CA VAL A 105 -15.88 -26.87 -26.84
C VAL A 105 -16.61 -26.34 -28.07
N ASP A 106 -16.00 -26.49 -29.24
CA ASP A 106 -16.66 -26.20 -30.51
C ASP A 106 -17.65 -27.31 -30.90
N THR A 107 -18.36 -27.12 -32.01
CA THR A 107 -19.33 -28.10 -32.53
C THR A 107 -18.70 -29.42 -32.97
N GLN A 108 -17.37 -29.48 -33.06
CA GLN A 108 -16.59 -30.68 -33.36
C GLN A 108 -15.95 -31.31 -32.10
N GLY A 109 -16.27 -30.80 -30.90
CA GLY A 109 -15.75 -31.31 -29.63
C GLY A 109 -14.31 -30.91 -29.33
N ARG A 110 -13.74 -29.94 -30.05
CA ARG A 110 -12.39 -29.43 -29.79
C ARG A 110 -12.42 -28.31 -28.76
N LEU A 111 -11.42 -28.29 -27.89
CA LEU A 111 -11.27 -27.24 -26.88
C LEU A 111 -10.99 -25.89 -27.55
N ILE A 112 -11.78 -24.88 -27.20
CA ILE A 112 -11.54 -23.49 -27.61
C ILE A 112 -10.60 -22.85 -26.58
N PRO A 113 -9.48 -22.22 -27.01
CA PRO A 113 -8.61 -21.48 -26.11
C PRO A 113 -9.41 -20.42 -25.34
N GLN A 114 -9.30 -20.46 -24.02
CA GLN A 114 -9.94 -19.48 -23.14
C GLN A 114 -9.04 -18.27 -22.94
N PRO A 115 -9.64 -17.08 -22.70
CA PRO A 115 -8.89 -15.95 -22.18
C PRO A 115 -8.25 -16.32 -20.84
N GLU A 116 -7.12 -15.69 -20.52
CA GLU A 116 -6.42 -15.91 -19.26
C GLU A 116 -7.34 -15.61 -18.06
N SER A 117 -7.20 -16.42 -17.00
CA SER A 117 -7.98 -16.23 -15.79
C SER A 117 -7.67 -14.88 -15.14
N THR A 118 -8.72 -14.18 -14.71
CA THR A 118 -8.56 -12.94 -13.95
C THR A 118 -8.29 -13.27 -12.48
N ILE A 119 -7.33 -12.58 -11.89
CA ILE A 119 -6.96 -12.66 -10.48
C ILE A 119 -7.38 -11.36 -9.82
N LYS A 120 -8.16 -11.44 -8.74
CA LYS A 120 -8.47 -10.32 -7.85
C LYS A 120 -7.47 -10.34 -6.71
N THR A 121 -6.72 -9.26 -6.56
CA THR A 121 -5.68 -9.12 -5.53
C THR A 121 -6.00 -7.95 -4.64
N SER A 122 -5.93 -8.14 -3.33
CA SER A 122 -6.14 -7.11 -2.32
C SER A 122 -5.00 -7.12 -1.30
N PHE A 123 -4.55 -5.94 -0.90
CA PHE A 123 -3.47 -5.78 0.08
C PHE A 123 -3.46 -4.36 0.64
N LYS A 124 -2.77 -4.16 1.76
CA LYS A 124 -2.46 -2.85 2.31
C LYS A 124 -1.00 -2.52 2.07
N ILE A 125 -0.73 -1.30 1.64
CA ILE A 125 0.62 -0.75 1.53
C ILE A 125 0.83 0.22 2.69
N GLN A 126 1.85 -0.01 3.52
CA GLN A 126 2.35 0.98 4.46
C GLN A 126 3.64 1.61 3.92
N ALA A 127 3.62 2.91 3.65
CA ALA A 127 4.82 3.66 3.31
C ALA A 127 5.48 4.19 4.59
N LEU A 128 6.71 3.74 4.87
CA LEU A 128 7.46 4.07 6.08
C LEU A 128 8.43 5.21 5.82
N MET A 129 8.44 6.20 6.71
CA MET A 129 9.30 7.38 6.59
C MET A 129 9.88 7.80 7.94
N PRO A 130 11.11 8.33 7.95
CA PRO A 130 11.64 8.98 9.15
C PRO A 130 10.83 10.24 9.46
N LEU A 131 10.70 10.56 10.75
CA LEU A 131 10.12 11.84 11.17
C LEU A 131 11.03 13.00 10.75
N SER A 132 10.41 14.10 10.31
CA SER A 132 11.17 15.34 10.09
C SER A 132 11.69 15.91 11.42
N PRO A 133 12.76 16.73 11.42
CA PRO A 133 13.30 17.32 12.64
C PRO A 133 12.26 18.13 13.45
N ALA A 134 11.32 18.80 12.76
CA ALA A 134 10.23 19.53 13.40
C ALA A 134 9.23 18.60 14.11
N GLU A 135 8.92 17.45 13.51
CA GLU A 135 8.03 16.43 14.11
C GLU A 135 8.72 15.70 15.27
N GLN A 136 10.04 15.49 15.22
CA GLN A 136 10.82 14.92 16.33
C GLN A 136 10.80 15.82 17.56
N ALA A 137 10.95 17.13 17.37
CA ALA A 137 10.91 18.10 18.47
C ALA A 137 9.52 18.19 19.14
N ALA A 138 8.44 18.00 18.37
CA ALA A 138 7.08 17.95 18.89
C ALA A 138 6.73 16.61 19.57
N ALA A 139 7.45 15.53 19.25
CA ALA A 139 7.25 14.20 19.83
C ALA A 139 8.01 13.98 21.15
N THR A 140 8.98 14.84 21.50
CA THR A 140 9.64 14.81 22.82
C THR A 140 8.79 15.55 23.87
N PRO A 141 8.40 14.91 24.98
CA PRO A 141 7.71 15.61 26.06
C PRO A 141 8.61 16.72 26.64
N PRO A 142 8.04 17.87 27.04
CA PRO A 142 8.81 18.94 27.68
C PRO A 142 9.50 18.41 28.94
N PRO A 143 10.72 18.88 29.25
CA PRO A 143 11.45 18.44 30.43
C PRO A 143 10.60 18.66 31.69
N PRO A 144 10.62 17.72 32.65
CA PRO A 144 9.83 17.84 33.87
C PRO A 144 10.20 19.15 34.60
N PRO A 145 9.21 19.88 35.14
CA PRO A 145 9.47 21.13 35.83
C PRO A 145 10.45 20.91 36.99
N PRO A 146 11.38 21.86 37.22
CA PRO A 146 12.40 21.71 38.26
C PRO A 146 11.74 21.49 39.62
N ALA A 147 12.18 20.45 40.32
CA ALA A 147 11.73 20.15 41.67
C ALA A 147 11.99 21.36 42.58
N LYS A 148 10.93 21.95 43.13
CA LYS A 148 11.04 22.98 44.17
C LYS A 148 11.69 22.32 45.40
N LYS A 149 12.88 22.81 45.77
CA LYS A 149 13.51 22.54 47.07
C LYS A 149 12.82 23.36 48.15
#